data_AF-A0A3D3J3V7-F1
#
_entry.id   AF-A0A3D3J3V7-F1
#
_cell.length_a   1.000
_cell.length_b   1.000
_cell.length_c   1.000
_cell.angle_alpha   90.00
_cell.angle_beta   90.00
_cell.angle_gamma   90.00
#
_symmetry.space_group_name_H-M   'P 1'
#
loop_
_entity.id
_entity.type
_entity.pdbx_description
1 polymer ?
#
loop_
_entity_poly.entity_id
_entity_poly.type
_entity_poly.pdbx_seq_one_letter_code
_entity_poly.pdbx_strand_id
1 'polypeptide(L)'
;MKVPSSGEVQTIRVYHKTRFVRKKTSSRYNLHVLPELQLNDRVRLRKPHPCGSYEWSIVRLGADIGLECCTCQHRVILSRRELARRLKNMIPKDEYKK
;
A
#
# COMPACT_ATOMS: atom_id res chain seq x y z
N MET A 1 45.11 40.72 -1.07
CA MET A 1 43.96 41.31 -1.78
C MET A 1 42.71 40.96 -0.99
N LYS A 2 41.86 41.96 -0.78
CA LYS A 2 40.80 42.05 0.23
C LYS A 2 39.51 42.16 -0.57
N VAL A 3 38.52 41.31 -0.31
CA VAL A 3 37.13 41.64 0.04
C VAL A 3 36.17 40.47 -0.23
N PRO A 4 35.09 40.36 0.55
CA PRO A 4 34.20 39.21 0.70
C PRO A 4 32.90 39.38 -0.09
N SER A 5 32.06 38.33 -0.18
CA SER A 5 30.60 38.48 -0.21
C SER A 5 29.94 37.10 -0.09
N SER A 6 29.25 36.81 1.02
CA SER A 6 27.80 37.06 1.18
C SER A 6 26.95 36.04 0.42
N GLY A 7 26.12 35.30 1.13
CA GLY A 7 24.95 34.67 0.52
C GLY A 7 24.52 33.35 1.14
N GLU A 8 24.07 33.38 2.38
CA GLU A 8 22.92 32.54 2.75
C GLU A 8 21.79 32.77 1.74
N VAL A 9 21.15 31.72 1.24
CA VAL A 9 19.79 31.31 1.62
C VAL A 9 19.20 30.32 0.61
N GLN A 10 18.83 29.16 1.14
CA GLN A 10 17.56 28.44 0.94
C GLN A 10 17.08 28.04 -0.47
N THR A 11 16.11 27.11 -0.41
CA THR A 11 15.08 26.83 -1.40
C THR A 11 15.58 26.08 -2.65
N ILE A 12 15.10 24.88 -3.02
CA ILE A 12 13.69 24.43 -3.03
C ILE A 12 13.66 22.89 -3.12
N ARG A 13 12.86 22.25 -2.24
CA ARG A 13 12.38 20.87 -2.42
C ARG A 13 11.47 20.84 -3.66
N VAL A 14 11.93 20.26 -4.76
CA VAL A 14 11.05 19.93 -5.88
C VAL A 14 10.47 18.54 -5.62
N TYR A 15 9.44 18.45 -4.78
CA TYR A 15 8.54 17.31 -4.79
C TYR A 15 7.81 17.33 -6.13
N HIS A 16 8.12 16.37 -7.01
CA HIS A 16 7.34 16.13 -8.21
C HIS A 16 6.00 15.53 -7.79
N LYS A 17 5.06 16.44 -7.49
CA LYS A 17 3.66 16.23 -7.21
C LYS A 17 3.01 15.60 -8.45
N THR A 18 3.01 14.28 -8.53
CA THR A 18 2.25 13.56 -9.55
C THR A 18 0.76 13.88 -9.34
N ARG A 19 0.16 14.43 -10.40
CA ARG A 19 -1.26 14.82 -10.45
C ARG A 19 -2.11 13.57 -10.29
N PHE A 20 -2.78 13.43 -9.15
CA PHE A 20 -3.92 12.53 -9.01
C PHE A 20 -5.10 13.10 -9.82
N VAL A 21 -5.34 12.50 -10.98
CA VAL A 21 -6.51 12.78 -11.82
C VAL A 21 -7.74 12.20 -11.12
N ARG A 22 -8.59 13.05 -10.52
CA ARG A 22 -9.91 12.65 -10.00
C ARG A 22 -10.86 12.45 -11.18
N LYS A 23 -11.00 11.21 -11.66
CA LYS A 23 -12.11 10.86 -12.57
C LYS A 23 -13.37 10.60 -11.74
N LYS A 24 -14.32 11.54 -11.79
CA LYS A 24 -15.73 11.28 -11.46
C LYS A 24 -16.32 10.43 -12.57
N THR A 25 -16.67 9.18 -12.29
CA THR A 25 -17.57 8.41 -13.14
C THR A 25 -18.78 8.01 -12.33
N SER A 26 -19.88 8.71 -12.58
CA SER A 26 -21.23 8.29 -12.25
C SER A 26 -21.56 7.06 -13.09
N SER A 27 -21.54 5.87 -12.48
CA SER A 27 -22.11 4.65 -13.06
C SER A 27 -22.44 3.68 -11.93
N ARG A 28 -23.67 3.16 -11.93
CA ARG A 28 -24.26 2.32 -10.87
C ARG A 28 -23.71 0.89 -10.82
N TYR A 29 -22.49 0.66 -11.29
CA TYR A 29 -21.72 -0.55 -11.03
C TYR A 29 -20.66 -0.18 -9.99
N ASN A 30 -20.95 -0.41 -8.70
CA ASN A 30 -20.03 -0.12 -7.60
C ASN A 30 -18.78 -1.04 -7.64
N LEU A 31 -17.87 -0.72 -8.56
CA LEU A 31 -16.49 -0.31 -8.35
C LEU A 31 -15.90 -0.59 -6.95
N HIS A 32 -15.77 -1.87 -6.60
CA HIS A 32 -14.83 -2.30 -5.58
C HIS A 32 -13.40 -2.12 -6.13
N VAL A 33 -12.91 -0.87 -6.20
CA VAL A 33 -11.50 -0.59 -6.50
C VAL A 33 -10.70 -1.08 -5.29
N LEU A 34 -10.16 -2.29 -5.37
CA LEU A 34 -9.02 -2.60 -4.52
C LEU A 34 -7.85 -1.74 -4.98
N PRO A 35 -7.09 -1.15 -4.05
CA PRO A 35 -5.79 -0.58 -4.37
C PRO A 35 -4.91 -1.64 -5.03
N GLU A 36 -3.98 -1.21 -5.86
CA GLU A 36 -3.05 -2.11 -6.54
C GLU A 36 -2.21 -2.83 -5.49
N LEU A 37 -2.36 -4.15 -5.43
CA LEU A 37 -1.63 -5.03 -4.51
C LEU A 37 -0.45 -5.65 -5.23
N GLN A 38 0.71 -5.66 -4.59
CA GLN A 38 1.91 -6.31 -5.09
C GLN A 38 2.23 -7.60 -4.34
N LEU A 39 3.00 -8.47 -4.98
CA LEU A 39 3.50 -9.69 -4.36
C LEU A 39 4.43 -9.31 -3.21
N ASN A 40 4.29 -10.00 -2.09
CA ASN A 40 5.01 -9.76 -0.84
C ASN A 40 4.63 -8.46 -0.10
N ASP A 41 3.54 -7.79 -0.50
CA ASP A 41 3.00 -6.70 0.30
C ASP A 41 2.48 -7.22 1.64
N ARG A 42 2.62 -6.38 2.67
CA ARG A 42 2.04 -6.64 3.98
C ARG A 42 0.72 -5.89 4.13
N VAL A 43 -0.33 -6.62 4.45
CA VAL A 43 -1.67 -6.08 4.67
C VAL A 43 -2.12 -6.38 6.09
N ARG A 44 -2.83 -5.44 6.68
CA ARG A 44 -3.46 -5.60 7.98
C ARG A 44 -4.96 -5.76 7.81
N LEU A 45 -5.48 -6.90 8.26
CA LEU A 45 -6.92 -7.17 8.21
C LEU A 45 -7.63 -6.64 9.46
N ARG A 46 -8.95 -6.40 9.33
CA ARG A 46 -9.84 -6.00 10.43
C ARG A 46 -10.12 -7.15 11.38
N LYS A 47 -10.28 -8.37 10.84
CA LYS A 47 -10.49 -9.58 11.63
C LYS A 47 -9.13 -10.18 12.01
N PRO A 48 -8.92 -10.55 13.28
CA PRO A 48 -7.71 -11.28 13.67
C PRO A 48 -7.71 -12.67 13.04
N HIS A 49 -6.52 -13.19 12.75
CA HIS A 49 -6.33 -14.61 12.52
C HIS A 49 -6.56 -15.38 13.84
N PRO A 50 -7.01 -16.65 13.84
CA PRO A 50 -7.08 -17.49 15.04
C PRO A 50 -5.79 -17.54 15.88
N CYS A 51 -4.63 -17.19 15.32
CA CYS A 51 -3.37 -17.07 16.08
C CYS A 51 -3.21 -15.73 16.84
N GLY A 52 -4.15 -14.78 16.73
CA GLY A 52 -4.08 -13.46 17.35
C GLY A 52 -3.41 -12.36 16.50
N SER A 53 -2.80 -12.71 15.36
CA SER A 53 -2.12 -11.76 14.49
C SER A 53 -3.09 -11.07 13.51
N TYR A 54 -2.79 -9.82 13.18
CA TYR A 54 -3.54 -9.03 12.18
C TYR A 54 -2.77 -8.85 10.87
N GLU A 55 -1.52 -9.29 10.84
CA GLU A 55 -0.58 -9.09 9.75
C GLU A 55 -0.56 -10.28 8.80
N TRP A 56 -0.68 -9.96 7.53
CA TRP A 56 -0.73 -10.91 6.44
C TRP A 56 0.20 -10.45 5.33
N SER A 57 0.88 -11.39 4.68
CA SER A 57 1.71 -11.17 3.52
C SER A 57 1.02 -11.72 2.28
N ILE A 58 1.07 -10.99 1.16
CA ILE A 58 0.48 -11.45 -0.10
C ILE A 58 1.44 -12.43 -0.78
N VAL A 59 1.00 -13.67 -0.91
CA VAL A 59 1.78 -14.74 -1.57
C VAL A 59 1.30 -15.04 -2.98
N ARG A 60 0.06 -14.67 -3.33
CA ARG A 60 -0.52 -14.92 -4.66
C ARG A 60 -1.40 -13.77 -5.09
N LEU A 61 -1.19 -13.30 -6.31
CA LEU A 61 -2.04 -12.31 -6.98
C LEU A 61 -2.77 -12.99 -8.16
N GLY A 62 -4.09 -12.77 -8.26
CA GLY A 62 -4.92 -13.37 -9.30
C GLY A 62 -6.38 -12.97 -9.19
N ALA A 63 -7.29 -13.85 -9.63
CA ALA A 63 -8.73 -13.72 -9.37
C ALA A 63 -9.00 -13.78 -7.85
N ASP A 64 -8.38 -14.76 -7.20
CA ASP A 64 -8.26 -14.87 -5.76
C ASP A 64 -6.87 -14.47 -5.28
N ILE A 65 -6.84 -13.93 -4.07
CA ILE A 65 -5.62 -13.42 -3.44
C ILE A 65 -5.25 -14.38 -2.32
N GLY A 66 -4.05 -14.94 -2.41
CA GLY A 66 -3.48 -15.77 -1.37
C GLY A 66 -2.79 -14.89 -0.34
N LEU A 67 -3.19 -15.01 0.91
CA LEU A 67 -2.57 -14.38 2.05
C LEU A 67 -1.88 -15.42 2.93
N GLU A 68 -0.72 -15.07 3.48
CA GLU A 68 0.01 -15.87 4.45
C GLU A 68 0.16 -15.08 5.76
N CYS A 69 -0.16 -15.69 6.89
CA CYS A 69 0.02 -15.04 8.18
C CYS A 69 1.51 -14.92 8.53
N CYS A 70 1.96 -13.72 8.90
CA CYS A 70 3.37 -13.46 9.23
C CYS A 70 3.86 -14.25 10.46
N THR A 71 2.96 -14.61 11.39
CA THR A 71 3.33 -15.24 12.67
C THR A 71 3.26 -16.76 12.62
N CYS A 72 2.23 -17.34 12.00
CA CYS A 72 2.01 -18.79 11.99
C CYS A 72 2.12 -19.44 10.60
N GLN A 73 2.47 -18.66 9.56
CA GLN A 73 2.65 -19.10 8.18
C GLN A 73 1.44 -19.84 7.57
N HIS A 74 0.26 -19.72 8.18
CA HIS A 74 -0.97 -20.29 7.64
C HIS A 74 -1.44 -19.51 6.41
N ARG A 75 -1.89 -20.22 5.38
CA ARG A 75 -2.29 -19.65 4.09
C ARG A 75 -3.79 -19.67 3.92
N VAL A 76 -4.36 -18.54 3.51
CA VAL A 76 -5.79 -18.40 3.25
C VAL A 76 -6.00 -17.75 1.89
N ILE A 77 -6.94 -18.28 1.13
CA ILE A 77 -7.34 -17.74 -0.16
C ILE A 77 -8.61 -16.92 0.04
N LEU A 78 -8.58 -15.65 -0.36
CA LEU A 78 -9.73 -14.75 -0.31
C LEU A 78 -9.98 -14.15 -1.69
N SER A 79 -11.25 -14.03 -2.06
CA SER A 79 -11.61 -13.27 -3.26
C SER A 79 -11.24 -11.79 -3.08
N ARG A 80 -10.99 -11.10 -4.19
CA ARG A 80 -10.73 -9.66 -4.22
C ARG A 80 -11.76 -8.86 -3.42
N ARG A 81 -13.05 -9.10 -3.65
CA ARG A 81 -14.14 -8.38 -2.96
C ARG A 81 -14.08 -8.57 -1.45
N GLU A 82 -13.81 -9.79 -1.00
CA GLU A 82 -13.77 -10.11 0.41
C GLU A 82 -12.53 -9.52 1.08
N LEU A 83 -11.38 -9.55 0.41
CA LEU A 83 -10.18 -8.88 0.87
C LEU A 83 -10.44 -7.39 1.06
N ALA A 84 -11.06 -6.72 0.07
CA ALA A 84 -11.35 -5.29 0.12
C ALA A 84 -12.20 -4.91 1.35
N ARG A 85 -13.19 -5.73 1.69
CA ARG A 85 -14.06 -5.52 2.86
C ARG A 85 -13.31 -5.71 4.18
N ARG A 86 -12.42 -6.70 4.22
CA ARG A 86 -11.67 -7.07 5.44
C ARG A 86 -10.40 -6.26 5.62
N LEU A 87 -9.90 -5.61 4.59
CA LEU A 87 -8.67 -4.83 4.65
C LEU A 87 -8.87 -3.60 5.54
N LYS A 88 -7.96 -3.42 6.50
CA LYS A 88 -7.92 -2.24 7.36
C LYS A 88 -6.95 -1.23 6.79
N ASN A 89 -5.69 -1.64 6.63
CA ASN A 89 -4.59 -0.82 6.14
C ASN A 89 -3.64 -1.69 5.30
N MET A 90 -3.00 -1.09 4.30
CA MET A 90 -1.83 -1.68 3.64
C MET A 90 -0.58 -1.06 4.24
N ILE A 91 0.43 -1.89 4.47
CA ILE A 91 1.76 -1.46 4.87
C ILE A 91 2.59 -1.58 3.59
N PRO A 92 2.79 -0.47 2.85
CA PRO A 92 3.66 -0.50 1.69
C PRO A 92 5.05 -0.93 2.14
N LYS A 93 5.68 -1.79 1.34
CA LYS A 93 7.07 -2.15 1.55
C LYS A 93 7.89 -0.90 1.21
N ASP A 94 8.44 -0.24 2.23
CA ASP A 94 9.35 0.90 2.05
C ASP A 94 10.44 0.47 1.07
N GLU A 95 10.49 1.14 -0.09
CA GLU A 95 11.37 0.80 -1.19
C GLU A 95 12.82 0.80 -0.70
N TYR A 96 13.39 -0.40 -0.55
CA TYR A 96 14.82 -0.56 -0.33
C TYR A 96 15.55 -0.16 -1.61
N LYS A 97 15.93 1.12 -1.70
CA LYS A 97 16.94 1.58 -2.65
C LYS A 97 18.20 0.75 -2.45
N LYS A 98 18.57 -0.05 -3.46
CA LYS A 98 19.91 -0.59 -3.60
C LYS A 98 20.46 -0.21 -4.96
#